data_AF-A0AAQ4EHX7-F1
#
_entry.id   AF-A0AAQ4EHX7-F1
#
_cell.length_a   1.000
_cell.length_b   1.000
_cell.length_c   1.000
_cell.angle_alpha   90.00
_cell.angle_beta   90.00
_cell.angle_gamma   90.00
#
_symmetry.space_group_name_H-M   'P 1'
#
loop_
_entity.id
_entity.type
_entity.pdbx_description
1 polymer ?
#
loop_
_entity_poly.entity_id
_entity_poly.type
_entity_poly.pdbx_seq_one_letter_code
_entity_poly.pdbx_strand_id
1 'polypeptide(L)' 'KHCLRFPGRQPKIPLTPWKVAVLRDCFRDRLQAKGMPPGLLTSGLKEFNRFVSEKIADIEKLAKRELAKEMELSS' A
#
# COMPACT_ATOMS: atom_id res chain seq x y z
N LYS A 1 11.35 -4.49 -6.78
CA LYS A 1 11.29 -4.50 -8.27
C LYS A 1 11.54 -3.09 -8.77
N HIS A 2 12.41 -2.93 -9.78
CA HIS A 2 12.62 -1.63 -10.42
C HIS A 2 11.36 -1.22 -11.18
N CYS A 3 10.93 0.03 -11.06
CA CYS A 3 9.87 0.53 -11.94
C CYS A 3 10.48 0.76 -13.32
N LEU A 4 10.03 0.00 -14.33
CA LEU A 4 10.56 0.12 -15.71
C LEU A 4 10.33 1.51 -16.32
N ARG A 5 9.31 2.23 -15.85
CA ARG A 5 9.02 3.61 -16.28
C ARG A 5 9.98 4.65 -15.71
N PHE A 6 10.72 4.34 -14.64
CA PHE A 6 11.62 5.28 -13.98
C PHE A 6 12.96 4.61 -13.63
N PRO A 7 13.82 4.31 -14.63
CA PRO A 7 15.06 3.55 -14.45
C PRO A 7 16.10 4.23 -13.54
N GLY A 8 16.02 5.54 -13.31
CA GLY A 8 16.95 6.27 -12.43
C GLY A 8 16.51 6.39 -10.97
N ARG A 9 15.32 5.88 -10.59
CA ARG A 9 14.85 5.97 -9.21
C ARG A 9 15.39 4.82 -8.36
N GLN A 10 15.91 5.16 -7.18
CA GLN A 10 16.31 4.17 -6.19
C GLN A 10 15.17 3.18 -5.90
N PRO A 11 15.46 1.87 -5.87
CA PRO A 11 14.44 0.88 -5.57
C PRO A 11 13.92 1.08 -4.15
N LYS A 12 12.59 1.03 -4.00
CA LYS A 12 11.96 1.07 -2.69
C LYS A 12 12.25 -0.22 -1.93
N ILE A 13 12.45 -0.11 -0.63
CA ILE A 13 12.59 -1.25 0.27
C ILE A 13 11.26 -2.04 0.24
N PRO A 14 11.28 -3.35 -0.03
CA PRO A 14 10.08 -4.16 -0.05
C PRO A 14 9.49 -4.28 1.36
N LEU A 15 8.16 -4.40 1.44
CA LEU A 15 7.52 -4.82 2.68
C LEU A 15 7.94 -6.26 3.01
N THR A 16 8.21 -6.52 4.28
CA THR A 16 8.52 -7.87 4.76
C THR A 16 7.32 -8.78 4.54
N PRO A 17 7.50 -10.06 4.15
CA PRO A 17 6.41 -11.00 3.89
C PRO A 17 5.40 -11.10 5.05
N TRP A 18 5.89 -11.11 6.29
CA TRP A 18 5.04 -11.17 7.49
C TRP A 18 4.07 -9.97 7.59
N LYS A 19 4.54 -8.74 7.37
CA LYS A 19 3.68 -7.54 7.35
C LYS A 19 2.60 -7.64 6.27
N VAL A 20 2.95 -8.17 5.09
CA VAL A 20 2.00 -8.35 3.99
C VAL A 20 0.93 -9.40 4.34
N ALA A 21 1.32 -10.49 5.01
CA ALA A 21 0.39 -11.51 5.48
C ALA A 21 -0.61 -10.95 6.49
N VAL A 22 -0.13 -10.21 7.50
CA VAL A 22 -1.00 -9.56 8.50
C VAL A 22 -2.01 -8.62 7.83
N LEU A 23 -1.55 -7.77 6.91
CA LEU A 23 -2.44 -6.87 6.16
C LEU A 23 -3.49 -7.62 5.33
N ARG A 24 -3.10 -8.76 4.74
CA ARG A 24 -3.99 -9.60 3.94
C ARG A 24 -5.06 -10.25 4.80
N ASP A 25 -4.70 -10.74 5.98
CA ASP A 25 -5.64 -11.31 6.95
C ASP A 25 -6.63 -10.25 7.43
N CYS A 26 -6.15 -9.06 7.82
CA CYS A 26 -7.03 -7.96 8.19
C CYS A 26 -8.00 -7.57 7.05
N PHE A 27 -7.54 -7.60 5.80
CA PHE A 27 -8.40 -7.31 4.66
C PHE A 27 -9.45 -8.40 4.42
N ARG A 28 -9.07 -9.67 4.56
CA ARG A 28 -10.01 -10.81 4.51
C ARG A 28 -11.09 -10.67 5.59
N ASP A 29 -10.70 -10.40 6.82
CA ASP A 29 -11.61 -10.30 7.95
C ASP A 29 -12.60 -9.13 7.75
N ARG A 30 -12.15 -8.02 7.17
CA ARG A 30 -13.04 -6.91 6.77
C ARG A 30 -14.02 -7.30 5.68
N LEU A 31 -13.62 -8.10 4.69
CA LEU A 31 -14.53 -8.56 3.65
C LEU A 31 -15.62 -9.48 4.24
N GLN A 32 -15.23 -10.38 5.15
CA GLN A 32 -16.17 -11.21 5.90
C GLN A 32 -17.15 -10.37 6.72
N ALA A 33 -16.64 -9.38 7.47
CA ALA A 33 -17.48 -8.47 8.26
C ALA A 33 -18.46 -7.65 7.39
N LYS A 34 -18.13 -7.42 6.11
CA LYS A 34 -19.03 -6.79 5.13
C LYS A 34 -20.02 -7.77 4.48
N GLY A 35 -20.10 -9.01 4.95
CA GLY A 35 -21.02 -10.03 4.45
C GLY A 35 -20.52 -10.79 3.22
N MET A 36 -19.23 -10.70 2.87
CA MET A 36 -18.69 -11.52 1.78
C MET A 36 -18.65 -13.00 2.20
N PRO A 37 -19.24 -13.91 1.41
CA PRO A 37 -19.21 -15.34 1.70
C PRO A 37 -17.77 -15.91 1.69
N PRO A 38 -17.43 -16.88 2.54
CA PRO A 38 -16.10 -17.48 2.61
C PRO A 38 -15.57 -17.99 1.27
N GLY A 39 -16.43 -18.60 0.44
CA GLY A 39 -16.06 -19.10 -0.89
C GLY A 39 -15.67 -18.01 -1.90
N LEU A 40 -16.02 -16.75 -1.65
CA LEU A 40 -15.70 -15.61 -2.53
C LEU A 40 -14.52 -14.77 -2.03
N LEU A 41 -14.00 -15.04 -0.82
CA LEU A 41 -12.91 -14.25 -0.23
C LEU A 41 -11.64 -14.28 -1.08
N THR A 42 -11.31 -15.42 -1.68
CA THR A 42 -10.14 -15.54 -2.58
C THR A 42 -10.26 -14.60 -3.79
N SER A 43 -11.46 -14.42 -4.32
CA SER A 43 -11.73 -13.45 -5.39
C SER A 43 -11.60 -12.01 -4.89
N GLY A 44 -12.16 -11.71 -3.71
CA GLY A 44 -12.04 -10.40 -3.07
C GLY A 44 -10.59 -9.99 -2.75
N LEU A 45 -9.72 -10.96 -2.48
CA LEU A 45 -8.29 -10.73 -2.20
C LEU A 45 -7.45 -10.45 -3.46
N LYS A 46 -7.98 -10.58 -4.68
CA LYS A 46 -7.20 -10.35 -5.92
C LYS A 46 -6.66 -8.92 -6.01
N GLU A 47 -7.45 -7.94 -5.60
CA GLU A 47 -7.08 -6.52 -5.65
C GLU A 47 -6.21 -6.08 -4.46
N PHE A 48 -5.95 -6.95 -3.48
CA PHE A 48 -5.23 -6.60 -2.26
C PHE A 48 -3.87 -5.92 -2.53
N ASN A 49 -3.04 -6.55 -3.39
CA ASN A 49 -1.71 -6.02 -3.70
C ASN A 49 -1.77 -4.65 -4.41
N ARG A 50 -2.81 -4.42 -5.22
CA ARG A 50 -3.05 -3.15 -5.88
C ARG A 50 -3.37 -2.07 -4.85
N PHE A 51 -4.33 -2.31 -3.97
CA PHE A 51 -4.71 -1.35 -2.92
C PHE A 51 -3.55 -1.02 -1.98
N VAL A 52 -2.74 -2.01 -1.61
CA VAL A 52 -1.51 -1.77 -0.81
C VAL A 52 -0.55 -0.86 -1.57
N SER A 53 -0.31 -1.13 -2.85
CA SER A 53 0.61 -0.34 -3.66
C SER A 53 0.12 1.11 -3.86
N GLU A 54 -1.16 1.29 -4.14
CA GLU A 54 -1.80 2.61 -4.27
C GLU A 54 -1.70 3.39 -2.94
N LYS A 55 -2.02 2.75 -1.80
CA LYS A 55 -1.98 3.42 -0.51
C LYS A 55 -0.56 3.84 -0.11
N ILE A 56 0.46 3.04 -0.42
CA ILE A 56 1.87 3.42 -0.20
C ILE A 56 2.22 4.66 -1.02
N ALA A 57 1.78 4.73 -2.29
CA ALA A 57 2.03 5.89 -3.14
C ALA A 57 1.35 7.16 -2.60
N ASP A 58 0.12 7.04 -2.09
CA ASP A 58 -0.59 8.14 -1.44
C ASP A 58 0.15 8.64 -0.19
N ILE A 59 0.59 7.73 0.68
CA ILE A 59 1.35 8.07 1.89
C ILE A 59 2.64 8.82 1.53
N GLU A 60 3.38 8.34 0.52
CA GLU A 60 4.58 9.03 0.05
C GLU A 60 4.29 10.41 -0.51
N LYS A 61 3.17 10.57 -1.23
CA LYS A 61 2.74 11.87 -1.76
C LYS A 61 2.41 12.85 -0.63
N LEU A 62 1.78 12.37 0.44
CA LEU A 62 1.49 13.17 1.63
C LEU A 62 2.78 13.53 2.37
N ALA A 63 3.66 12.57 2.62
CA ALA A 63 4.94 12.81 3.30
C ALA A 63 5.79 13.87 2.58
N LYS A 64 5.85 13.83 1.24
CA LYS A 64 6.55 14.85 0.45
C LYS A 64 5.94 16.24 0.58
N ARG A 65 4.61 16.34 0.69
CA ARG A 65 3.93 17.62 0.87
C ARG A 65 4.18 18.20 2.25
N GLU A 66 4.14 17.37 3.29
CA GLU A 66 4.44 17.82 4.66
C GLU A 66 5.90 18.28 4.77
N LEU A 67 6.85 17.54 4.18
CA LEU A 67 8.26 17.96 4.14
C LEU A 67 8.45 19.31 3.42
N ALA A 68 7.74 19.53 2.31
CA ALA A 68 7.80 20.81 1.60
C ALA A 68 7.27 21.97 2.44
N LYS A 69 6.16 21.77 3.16
CA LYS A 69 5.61 22.78 4.08
C LYS A 69 6.57 23.09 5.22
N GLU A 70 7.20 22.07 5.82
CA GLU A 70 8.18 22.25 6.89
C GLU A 70 9.37 23.09 6.42
N MET A 71 9.83 22.90 5.18
CA MET A 71 10.90 23.71 4.59
C MET A 71 10.49 25.18 4.39
N GLU A 72 9.26 25.42 3.90
CA GLU A 72 8.71 26.78 3.72
C GLU A 72 8.52 27.51 5.06
N LEU A 73 8.12 26.82 6.12
CA LEU A 73 7.96 27.39 7.47
C LEU A 73 9.29 27.67 8.18
N SER A 74 10.39 27.06 7.74
CA SER A 74 11.73 27.29 8.29
C SER A 74 12.57 28.31 7.51
N SER A 75 12.03 28.83 6.40
CA SER A 75 12.65 29.85 5.55
C SER A 75 12.07 31.24 5.85
#